data_AF-A0A1Y4LZ06-F1
#
_entry.id   AF-A0A1Y4LZ06-F1
#
_cell.length_a   1.000
_cell.length_b   1.000
_cell.length_c   1.000
_cell.angle_alpha   90.00
_cell.angle_beta   90.00
_cell.angle_gamma   90.00
#
_symmetry.space_group_name_H-M   'P 1'
#
loop_
_entity.id
_entity.type
_entity.pdbx_description
1 polymer ?
#
loop_
_entity_poly.entity_id
_entity_poly.type
_entity_poly.pdbx_seq_one_letter_code
_entity_poly.pdbx_strand_id
1 'polypeptide(L)' 'PTPSAPALSLQKGDSVQHKAFGRGLVLSVQKMGGDALVEIAFDTVGTKRLMLKSASQHLTKV' A
#
# COMPACT_ATOMS: atom_id res chain seq x y z
N PRO A 1 24.65 3.80 11.48
CA PRO A 1 23.70 4.11 10.38
C PRO A 1 22.71 2.96 10.17
N THR A 2 21.61 2.99 10.93
CA THR A 2 20.52 2.01 10.82
C THR A 2 19.79 2.26 9.50
N PRO A 3 19.70 1.28 8.58
CA PRO A 3 18.95 1.46 7.35
C PRO A 3 17.47 1.55 7.73
N SER A 4 16.95 2.78 7.76
CA SER A 4 15.51 3.05 7.74
C SER A 4 14.95 2.30 6.54
N ALA A 5 14.27 1.18 6.77
CA ALA A 5 13.62 0.41 5.73
C ALA A 5 12.85 1.40 4.83
N PRO A 6 13.02 1.31 3.50
CA PRO A 6 12.46 2.31 2.59
C PRO A 6 10.97 2.41 2.86
N ALA A 7 10.55 3.57 3.36
CA ALA A 7 9.14 3.83 3.61
C ALA A 7 8.41 3.67 2.28
N LEU A 8 7.64 2.59 2.17
CA LEU A 8 6.98 2.21 0.93
C LEU A 8 6.11 3.37 0.48
N SER A 9 6.52 4.07 -0.58
CA SER A 9 5.86 5.27 -1.06
C SER A 9 4.98 4.87 -2.24
N LEU A 10 3.67 4.85 -1.99
CA LEU A 10 2.66 4.53 -3.00
C LEU A 10 2.03 5.81 -3.54
N GLN A 11 1.68 5.78 -4.82
CA GLN A 11 0.90 6.82 -5.48
C GLN A 11 -0.28 6.20 -6.22
N LYS A 12 -1.31 7.00 -6.48
CA LYS A 12 -2.43 6.58 -7.32
C LYS A 12 -1.92 6.08 -8.67
N GLY A 13 -2.37 4.89 -9.09
CA GLY A 13 -1.95 4.21 -10.30
C GLY A 13 -0.81 3.21 -10.09
N ASP A 14 -0.18 3.17 -8.91
CA ASP A 14 0.83 2.15 -8.63
C ASP A 14 0.23 0.76 -8.56
N SER A 15 0.98 -0.20 -9.10
CA SER A 15 0.69 -1.62 -8.94
C SER A 15 1.36 -2.12 -7.66
N VAL A 16 0.63 -2.92 -6.89
CA VAL A 16 1.10 -3.47 -5.62
C VAL A 16 0.76 -4.96 -5.54
N GLN A 17 1.57 -5.70 -4.82
CA GLN A 17 1.39 -7.11 -4.52
C GLN A 17 1.29 -7.25 -3.00
N HIS A 18 0.17 -7.76 -2.51
CA HIS A 18 0.00 -8.12 -1.11
C HIS A 18 0.09 -9.64 -0.93
N LYS A 19 0.79 -10.09 0.11
CA LYS A 19 1.00 -11.52 0.36
C LYS A 19 -0.31 -12.32 0.54
N ALA A 20 -1.33 -11.70 1.15
CA ALA A 20 -2.63 -12.36 1.40
C ALA A 20 -3.75 -11.96 0.42
N PHE A 21 -3.65 -10.80 -0.23
CA PHE A 21 -4.73 -10.27 -1.10
C PHE A 21 -4.37 -10.32 -2.59
N GLY A 22 -3.12 -10.70 -2.93
CA GLY A 22 -2.66 -10.76 -4.31
C GLY A 22 -2.34 -9.39 -4.89
N ARG A 23 -2.45 -9.28 -6.21
CA ARG A 23 -2.19 -8.03 -6.94
C ARG A 23 -3.31 -7.03 -6.71
N GLY A 24 -2.94 -5.76 -6.66
CA GLY A 24 -3.88 -4.66 -6.65
C GLY A 24 -3.32 -3.39 -7.25
N LEU A 25 -4.22 -2.46 -7.54
CA LEU A 25 -3.93 -1.13 -8.07
C LEU A 25 -4.29 -0.07 -7.03
N VAL A 26 -3.37 0.84 -6.75
CA VAL A 26 -3.64 1.97 -5.84
C VAL A 26 -4.60 2.94 -6.51
N LEU A 27 -5.78 3.11 -5.94
CA LEU A 27 -6.81 4.03 -6.40
C LEU A 27 -6.62 5.44 -5.83
N SER A 28 -6.20 5.54 -4.57
CA SER A 28 -6.01 6.80 -3.89
C SER A 28 -5.06 6.67 -2.70
N VAL A 29 -4.37 7.78 -2.37
CA VAL A 29 -3.47 7.88 -1.22
C VAL A 29 -3.75 9.20 -0.49
N GLN A 30 -4.25 9.13 0.73
CA GLN A 30 -4.48 10.28 1.59
C GLN A 30 -3.51 10.28 2.76
N LYS A 31 -2.63 11.28 2.83
CA LYS A 31 -1.70 11.44 3.95
C LYS A 31 -2.45 11.96 5.18
N MET A 32 -2.25 11.31 6.32
CA MET A 32 -2.86 11.66 7.61
C MET A 32 -1.78 11.73 8.68
N GLY A 33 -1.22 12.93 8.92
CA GLY A 33 -0.42 13.29 10.10
C GLY A 33 0.46 12.19 10.74
N GLY A 34 1.26 11.46 9.95
CA GLY A 34 2.13 10.36 10.43
C GLY A 34 1.86 8.98 9.83
N ASP A 35 0.75 8.85 9.08
CA ASP A 35 0.36 7.69 8.27
C ASP A 35 -0.19 8.14 6.90
N ALA A 36 -0.59 7.19 6.06
CA ALA A 36 -1.36 7.46 4.85
C ALA A 36 -2.43 6.38 4.65
N LEU A 37 -3.69 6.80 4.53
CA LEU A 37 -4.77 5.93 4.10
C LEU A 37 -4.60 5.64 2.60
N VAL A 38 -4.42 4.37 2.25
CA VAL A 38 -4.33 3.90 0.88
C VAL A 38 -5.55 3.08 0.51
N GLU A 39 -6.15 3.42 -0.62
CA GLU A 39 -7.22 2.64 -1.20
C GLU A 39 -6.67 1.85 -2.38
N ILE A 40 -6.79 0.52 -2.32
CA ILE A 40 -6.23 -0.41 -3.29
C ILE A 40 -7.34 -1.31 -3.79
N ALA A 41 -7.54 -1.36 -5.10
CA ALA A 41 -8.36 -2.36 -5.76
C ALA A 41 -7.56 -3.65 -5.94
N PHE A 42 -7.80 -4.65 -5.10
CA PHE A 42 -7.23 -5.97 -5.26
C PHE A 42 -8.08 -6.81 -6.21
N ASP A 43 -7.43 -7.59 -7.05
CA ASP A 43 -8.11 -8.45 -8.03
C ASP A 43 -8.97 -9.53 -7.36
N THR A 44 -8.46 -10.11 -6.26
CA THR A 44 -9.10 -11.27 -5.63
C THR A 44 -10.11 -10.93 -4.54
N VAL A 45 -9.93 -9.80 -3.84
CA VAL A 45 -10.76 -9.41 -2.68
C VAL A 45 -11.52 -8.09 -2.90
N GLY A 46 -11.37 -7.47 -4.07
CA GLY A 46 -11.94 -6.17 -4.40
C GLY A 46 -11.20 -5.00 -3.73
N THR A 47 -11.89 -3.88 -3.58
CA THR A 47 -11.30 -2.65 -3.05
C THR A 47 -11.17 -2.68 -1.52
N LYS A 48 -9.95 -2.52 -1.02
CA LYS A 48 -9.66 -2.34 0.41
C LYS A 48 -9.01 -0.98 0.70
N ARG A 49 -9.43 -0.39 1.81
CA ARG A 49 -8.79 0.78 2.42
C ARG A 49 -7.92 0.31 3.57
N LEU A 50 -6.63 0.60 3.51
CA LEU A 50 -5.63 0.17 4.49
C LEU A 50 -4.77 1.36 4.90
N MET A 51 -4.20 1.30 6.10
CA MET A 51 -3.14 2.23 6.51
C MET A 51 -1.81 1.80 5.88
N LEU A 52 -1.13 2.71 5.21
CA LEU A 52 0.09 2.44 4.43
C LEU A 52 1.17 1.80 5.29
N LYS A 53 1.30 2.23 6.55
CA LYS A 53 2.35 1.76 7.47
C LYS A 53 2.11 0.34 7.98
N SER A 54 0.85 -0.08 8.09
CA SER A 54 0.52 -1.49 8.34
C SER A 54 0.61 -2.31 7.05
N ALA A 55 0.13 -1.77 5.93
CA ALA A 55 0.17 -2.46 4.65
C ALA A 55 1.61 -2.71 4.18
N SER A 56 2.52 -1.75 4.36
CA SER A 56 3.91 -1.83 3.90
C SER A 56 4.69 -3.04 4.44
N GLN A 57 4.26 -3.64 5.55
CA GLN A 57 4.87 -4.86 6.10
C GLN A 57 4.63 -6.10 5.22
N HIS A 58 3.54 -6.12 4.45
CA HIS A 58 3.11 -7.26 3.63
C HIS A 58 2.79 -6.88 2.18
N LEU A 59 3.06 -5.64 1.82
CA LEU A 59 2.76 -5.04 0.53
C LEU A 59 4.06 -4.63 -0.15
N THR A 60 4.20 -5.00 -1.41
CA THR A 60 5.35 -4.68 -2.25
C THR A 60 4.86 -3.95 -3.48
N LYS A 61 5.50 -2.83 -3.82
CA LYS A 61 5.24 -2.12 -5.09
C LYS A 61 5.86 -2.92 -6.25
N VAL A 62 5.13 -3.07 -7.34
CA VAL A 62 5.53 -3.84 -8.54
C VAL A 62 5.84 -2.91 -9.70
#